data_AF-A0A6J4LG68-F1
#
_entry.id   AF-A0A6J4LG68-F1
#
_cell.length_a   1.000
_cell.length_b   1.000
_cell.length_c   1.000
_cell.angle_alpha   90.00
_cell.angle_beta   90.00
_cell.angle_gamma   90.00
#
_symmetry.space_group_name_H-M   'P 1'
#
loop_
_entity.id
_entity.type
_entity.pdbx_description
1 polymer ?
#
loop_
_entity_poly.entity_id
_entity_poly.type
_entity_poly.pdbx_seq_one_letter_code
_entity_poly.pdbx_strand_id
1 'polypeptide(L)'
;STAKRMEDPHSNLGRTVRCVQNKGYEVDLRIGRVYQMLPDPVGERRGFLRVVDETGDDFMFPKRCFVAADAGHPEESLMRHAF
;
A
#
# COMPACT_ATOMS: atom_id res chain seq x y z
N SER A 1 -21.41 -15.34 25.13
CA SER A 1 -19.96 -15.09 25.20
C SER A 1 -19.36 -15.04 23.82
N THR A 2 -18.48 -14.07 23.61
CA THR A 2 -17.51 -13.95 22.51
C THR A 2 -18.06 -13.61 21.13
N ALA A 3 -18.10 -12.31 20.86
CA ALA A 3 -18.09 -11.74 19.52
C ALA A 3 -16.84 -12.23 18.78
N LYS A 4 -17.00 -13.11 17.79
CA LYS A 4 -16.00 -13.29 16.75
C LYS A 4 -16.31 -12.26 15.68
N ARG A 5 -15.90 -11.02 15.95
CA ARG A 5 -15.71 -10.01 14.89
C ARG A 5 -14.77 -10.71 13.91
N MET A 6 -15.30 -11.16 12.78
CA MET A 6 -14.48 -11.59 11.66
C MET A 6 -13.80 -10.30 11.22
N GLU A 7 -12.58 -10.08 11.72
CA GLU A 7 -11.69 -9.09 11.14
C GLU A 7 -11.41 -9.61 9.73
N ASP A 8 -12.07 -8.99 8.76
CA ASP A 8 -11.80 -9.14 7.33
C ASP A 8 -10.28 -9.28 7.13
N PRO A 9 -9.77 -10.29 6.40
CA PRO A 9 -8.34 -10.41 6.13
C PRO A 9 -7.77 -9.23 5.30
N HIS A 10 -8.64 -8.30 4.87
CA HIS A 10 -8.32 -7.05 4.18
C HIS A 10 -8.43 -5.82 5.10
N SER A 11 -8.81 -5.99 6.36
CA SER A 11 -8.83 -4.94 7.39
C SER A 11 -7.50 -4.81 8.12
N ASN A 12 -6.39 -4.88 7.39
CA ASN A 12 -5.26 -4.06 7.80
C ASN A 12 -5.45 -2.76 7.02
N LEU A 13 -5.74 -1.67 7.73
CA LEU A 13 -5.58 -0.31 7.19
C LEU A 13 -4.07 -0.06 6.98
N GLY A 14 -3.46 -0.91 6.15
CA GLY A 14 -2.05 -0.97 5.87
C GLY A 14 -1.70 0.34 5.19
N ARG A 15 -0.61 0.94 5.63
CA ARG A 15 -0.14 2.19 5.05
C ARG A 15 0.12 1.91 3.58
N THR A 16 -0.68 2.48 2.69
CA THR A 16 -0.46 2.40 1.26
C THR A 16 0.29 3.64 0.82
N VAL A 17 1.08 3.49 -0.24
CA VAL A 17 1.88 4.57 -0.78
C VAL A 17 1.69 4.64 -2.28
N ARG A 18 1.53 5.85 -2.81
CA ARG A 18 1.39 6.09 -4.24
C ARG A 18 2.72 6.55 -4.81
N CYS A 19 3.15 5.91 -5.89
CA CYS A 19 4.32 6.34 -6.63
C CYS A 19 4.02 7.68 -7.34
N VAL A 20 4.81 8.72 -7.05
CA VAL A 20 4.71 10.04 -7.69
C VAL A 20 5.87 10.30 -8.65
N GLN A 21 6.98 9.59 -8.48
CA GLN A 21 8.12 9.61 -9.39
C GLN A 21 8.80 8.25 -9.44
N ASN A 22 9.23 7.84 -10.62
CA ASN A 22 9.94 6.58 -10.85
C ASN A 22 11.30 6.78 -11.53
N LYS A 23 11.88 8.00 -11.48
CA LYS A 23 13.17 8.29 -12.14
C LYS A 23 14.26 7.34 -11.66
N GLY A 24 14.79 6.52 -12.59
CA GLY A 24 15.79 5.48 -12.31
C GLY A 24 15.23 4.11 -11.92
N TYR A 25 13.90 3.95 -11.89
CA TYR A 25 13.16 2.73 -11.53
C TYR A 25 11.97 2.53 -12.46
N GLU A 26 12.06 2.94 -13.72
CA GLU A 26 10.91 2.99 -14.66
C GLU A 26 10.38 1.60 -15.04
N VAL A 27 11.19 0.56 -14.84
CA VAL A 27 10.84 -0.84 -15.11
C VAL A 27 9.99 -1.41 -13.97
N ASP A 28 10.31 -1.08 -12.72
CA ASP A 28 9.65 -1.64 -11.53
C ASP A 28 8.55 -0.73 -10.97
N LEU A 29 8.72 0.59 -11.09
CA LEU A 29 7.80 1.59 -10.56
C LEU A 29 7.00 2.24 -11.67
N ARG A 30 5.67 2.26 -11.47
CA ARG A 30 4.73 2.97 -12.35
C ARG A 30 4.14 4.17 -11.63
N ILE A 31 4.29 5.36 -12.21
CA ILE A 31 3.73 6.59 -11.64
C ILE A 31 2.21 6.45 -11.52
N GLY A 32 1.68 6.84 -10.36
CA GLY A 32 0.27 6.79 -10.05
C GLY A 32 -0.22 5.45 -9.48
N ARG A 33 0.58 4.36 -9.56
CA ARG A 33 0.27 3.08 -8.89
C ARG A 33 0.36 3.24 -7.38
N VAL A 34 -0.50 2.48 -6.69
CA VAL A 34 -0.53 2.34 -5.24
C VAL A 34 0.10 1.01 -4.87
N TYR A 35 1.00 1.04 -3.90
CA TYR A 35 1.72 -0.13 -3.37
C TYR A 35 1.44 -0.23 -1.86
N GLN A 36 1.53 -1.44 -1.31
CA GLN A 36 1.41 -1.64 0.14
C GLN A 36 2.77 -1.40 0.80
N MET A 37 2.85 -0.56 1.83
CA MET A 37 4.08 -0.35 2.58
C MET A 37 4.22 -1.37 3.70
N LEU A 38 5.39 -2.01 3.78
CA LEU A 38 5.77 -2.85 4.91
C LEU A 38 6.56 -2.04 5.94
N PRO A 39 6.35 -2.28 7.25
CA PRO A 39 7.14 -1.65 8.29
C PRO A 39 8.59 -2.14 8.23
N ASP A 40 9.51 -1.26 7.87
CA ASP A 40 10.95 -1.50 7.92
C ASP A 40 11.67 -0.33 8.60
N PRO A 41 11.86 -0.38 9.93
CA PRO A 41 12.48 0.71 10.69
C PRO A 41 13.96 0.91 10.36
N VAL A 42 14.62 -0.05 9.69
CA VAL A 42 16.02 0.10 9.27
C VAL A 42 16.07 0.85 7.94
N GLY A 43 15.24 0.45 6.97
CA GLY A 43 15.09 1.14 5.69
C GLY A 43 14.58 2.56 5.86
N GLU A 44 13.57 2.78 6.69
CA GLU A 44 13.01 4.11 6.94
C GLU A 44 14.05 5.11 7.47
N ARG A 45 14.91 4.66 8.40
CA ARG A 45 16.03 5.47 8.94
C ARG A 45 17.06 5.85 7.87
N ARG A 46 17.18 5.04 6.83
CA ARG A 46 18.05 5.29 5.66
C ARG A 46 17.34 6.01 4.51
N GLY A 47 16.05 6.32 4.66
CA GLY A 47 15.25 6.99 3.64
C GLY A 47 14.70 6.05 2.55
N PHE A 48 14.57 4.76 2.86
CA PHE A 48 13.97 3.75 2.00
C PHE A 48 12.61 3.30 2.55
N LEU A 49 11.76 2.82 1.65
CA LEU A 49 10.47 2.21 1.93
C LEU A 49 10.47 0.81 1.31
N ARG A 50 10.02 -0.15 2.12
CA ARG A 50 9.73 -1.50 1.63
C ARG A 50 8.28 -1.52 1.18
N VAL A 51 8.05 -1.84 -0.08
CA VAL A 51 6.72 -1.86 -0.70
C VAL A 51 6.46 -3.22 -1.33
N VAL A 52 5.20 -3.64 -1.35
CA VAL A 52 4.73 -4.88 -1.96
C VAL A 52 3.77 -4.52 -3.09
N ASP A 53 3.91 -5.22 -4.21
CA ASP A 53 3.06 -5.06 -5.39
C ASP A 53 1.90 -6.10 -5.40
N GLU A 54 1.27 -6.29 -6.55
CA GLU A 54 0.18 -7.24 -6.74
C GLU A 54 0.62 -8.72 -6.81
N THR A 55 1.89 -9.01 -7.07
CA THR A 55 2.42 -10.39 -7.03
C THR A 55 2.71 -10.83 -5.61
N GLY A 56 2.80 -9.88 -4.66
CA GLY A 56 3.22 -10.15 -3.30
C GLY A 56 4.74 -10.11 -3.12
N ASP A 57 5.48 -9.71 -4.15
CA ASP A 57 6.92 -9.50 -4.06
C ASP A 57 7.24 -8.20 -3.34
N ASP A 58 8.22 -8.26 -2.44
CA ASP A 58 8.66 -7.10 -1.69
C ASP A 58 9.87 -6.43 -2.35
N PHE A 59 9.78 -5.12 -2.48
CA PHE A 59 10.79 -4.28 -3.11
C PHE A 59 11.17 -3.12 -2.20
N MET A 60 12.41 -2.64 -2.32
CA MET A 60 12.91 -1.52 -1.54
C MET A 60 13.26 -0.35 -2.44
N PHE A 61 12.60 0.78 -2.20
CA PHE A 61 12.77 1.99 -3.00
C PHE A 61 12.94 3.22 -2.10
N PRO A 62 13.59 4.30 -2.58
CA PRO A 62 13.77 5.49 -1.78
C PRO A 62 12.42 6.18 -1.52
N LYS A 63 12.18 6.62 -0.28
CA LYS A 63 10.90 7.19 0.17
C LYS A 63 10.41 8.38 -0.66
N ARG A 64 11.35 9.12 -1.26
CA ARG A 64 11.08 10.27 -2.14
C ARG A 64 10.24 9.92 -3.38
N CYS A 65 10.23 8.65 -3.77
CA CYS A 65 9.44 8.17 -4.90
C CYS A 65 7.95 8.09 -4.59
N PHE A 66 7.58 8.13 -3.30
CA PHE A 66 6.22 7.85 -2.87
C PHE A 66 5.67 8.93 -1.94
N VAL A 67 4.33 8.99 -1.93
CA VAL A 67 3.54 9.75 -0.97
C VAL A 67 2.56 8.81 -0.29
N ALA A 68 2.17 9.12 0.96
CA ALA A 68 1.11 8.38 1.62
C ALA A 68 -0.16 8.45 0.77
N ALA A 69 -0.70 7.29 0.42
CA ALA A 69 -2.03 7.20 -0.17
C ALA A 69 -3.00 7.02 0.99
N ASP A 70 -4.00 7.89 1.07
CA ASP A 70 -5.09 7.66 1.98
C ASP A 70 -5.84 6.44 1.44
N ALA A 71 -5.86 5.34 2.19
CA ALA A 71 -6.79 4.23 1.97
C ALA A 71 -8.20 4.68 2.40
N GLY A 72 -8.64 5.81 1.86
CA GLY A 72 -9.81 6.57 2.25
C GLY A 72 -10.98 6.31 1.33
N HIS A 73 -11.19 5.07 0.87
CA HIS A 73 -12.53 4.58 0.53
C HIS A 73 -12.53 3.06 0.31
N PRO A 74 -13.34 2.26 1.02
CA PRO A 74 -13.78 0.98 0.51
C PRO A 74 -14.69 1.23 -0.68
N GLU A 75 -14.11 1.38 -1.87
CA GLU A 75 -14.87 1.49 -3.12
C GLU A 75 -15.62 0.19 -3.50
N GLU A 76 -15.56 -0.83 -2.64
CA GLU A 76 -16.45 -2.00 -2.65
C GLU A 76 -17.65 -1.88 -1.69
N SER A 77 -18.06 -0.67 -1.30
CA SER A 77 -19.38 -0.46 -0.67
C SER A 77 -20.48 -0.03 -1.66
N LEU A 78 -20.18 0.12 -2.95
CA LEU A 78 -21.15 0.56 -3.97
C LEU A 78 -21.42 -0.44 -5.11
N MET A 79 -21.21 -1.74 -4.91
CA MET A 79 -21.69 -2.76 -5.87
C MET A 79 -22.45 -3.94 -5.25
N ARG A 80 -22.94 -3.87 -4.00
CA ARG A 80 -23.73 -4.97 -3.44
C ARG A 80 -25.05 -4.68 -2.73
N HIS A 81 -25.53 -3.43 -2.65
CA HIS A 81 -26.89 -3.21 -2.15
C HIS A 81 -27.65 -2.13 -2.91
N ALA A 82 -28.74 -2.59 -3.56
CA ALA A 82 -29.89 -1.88 -4.14
C ALA A 82 -29.58 -1.02 -5.38
N PHE A 83 -30.14 -1.30 -6.56
CA PHE A 83 -31.50 -1.79 -6.84
C PHE A 83 -31.54 -3.04 -7.73
#